data_AF-A0A7R9PKP7-F1
#
_entry.id   AF-A0A7R9PKP7-F1
#
_cell.length_a   1.000
_cell.length_b   1.000
_cell.length_c   1.000
_cell.angle_alpha   90.00
_cell.angle_beta   90.00
_cell.angle_gamma   90.00
#
_symmetry.space_group_name_H-M   'P 1'
#
loop_
_entity.id
_entity.type
_entity.pdbx_description
1 polymer ?
#
loop_
_entity_poly.entity_id
_entity_poly.type
_entity_poly.pdbx_seq_one_letter_code
_entity_poly.pdbx_strand_id
1 'polypeptide(L)'
;MSARTMFVTQEGPANALALNKDNSQVVIAGRNVFKIFSIGEDEFLESCNLRVGKNLNLNFSSNDVAWNVIEDARGRSLLRALAVELGCLHEEICT
;
A
#
# COMPACT_ATOMS: atom_id res chain seq x y z
N MET A 1 18.95 16.51 13.90
CA MET A 1 17.54 16.17 13.68
C MET A 1 17.10 15.24 14.80
N SER A 2 16.06 15.59 15.55
CA SER A 2 15.47 14.68 16.52
C SER A 2 14.75 13.56 15.74
N ALA A 3 15.08 12.30 16.00
CA ALA A 3 14.35 11.20 15.40
C ALA A 3 12.95 11.13 16.05
N ARG A 4 11.90 11.30 15.23
CA ARG A 4 10.51 11.22 15.68
C ARG A 4 9.93 9.87 15.28
N THR A 5 9.20 9.25 16.20
CA THR A 5 8.45 8.01 15.94
C THR A 5 6.97 8.33 15.84
N MET A 6 6.30 7.80 14.81
CA MET A 6 4.85 7.86 14.62
C MET A 6 4.32 6.43 14.47
N PHE A 7 3.06 6.20 14.80
CA PHE A 7 2.43 4.90 14.63
C PHE A 7 0.96 5.05 14.24
N VAL A 8 0.40 4.02 13.61
CA VAL A 8 -1.02 3.93 13.28
C VAL A 8 -1.48 2.49 13.52
N THR A 9 -2.59 2.32 14.24
CA THR A 9 -3.16 1.01 14.51
C THR A 9 -3.88 0.48 13.29
N GLN A 10 -3.72 -0.80 12.99
CA GLN A 10 -4.31 -1.46 11.84
C GLN A 10 -5.19 -2.65 12.24
N GLU A 11 -6.17 -2.98 11.41
CA GLU A 11 -7.14 -4.07 11.63
C GLU A 11 -6.54 -5.47 11.45
N GLY A 12 -5.24 -5.55 11.16
CA GLY A 12 -4.50 -6.80 11.06
C GLY A 12 -3.02 -6.59 10.77
N PRO A 13 -2.25 -7.69 10.65
CA PRO A 13 -0.83 -7.63 10.36
C PRO A 13 -0.57 -7.00 8.98
N ALA A 14 0.36 -6.03 8.95
CA ALA A 14 1.00 -5.56 7.73
C ALA A 14 2.25 -6.42 7.51
N ASN A 15 2.21 -7.29 6.50
CA ASN A 15 3.31 -8.19 6.17
C ASN A 15 4.34 -7.53 5.25
N ALA A 16 3.90 -6.54 4.47
CA ALA A 16 4.73 -5.80 3.54
C ALA A 16 4.41 -4.31 3.59
N LEU A 17 5.41 -3.49 3.27
CA LEU A 17 5.28 -2.05 3.14
C LEU A 17 6.28 -1.52 2.10
N ALA A 18 5.94 -0.43 1.44
CA ALA A 18 6.85 0.25 0.53
C ALA A 18 6.62 1.76 0.52
N LEU A 19 7.71 2.52 0.49
CA LEU A 19 7.69 3.96 0.28
C LEU A 19 7.61 4.27 -1.22
N ASN A 20 6.90 5.34 -1.55
CA ASN A 20 6.93 5.90 -2.89
C ASN A 20 8.26 6.65 -3.14
N LYS A 21 8.48 7.09 -4.38
CA LYS A 21 9.76 7.65 -4.85
C LYS A 21 10.20 8.91 -4.09
N ASP A 22 9.25 9.75 -3.67
CA ASP A 22 9.50 11.00 -2.94
C ASP A 22 9.45 10.82 -1.41
N ASN A 23 9.19 9.60 -0.93
CA ASN A 23 8.99 9.26 0.48
C ASN A 23 7.86 10.05 1.15
N SER A 24 6.89 10.54 0.39
CA SER A 24 5.71 11.25 0.92
C SER A 24 4.58 10.30 1.27
N GLN A 25 4.60 9.06 0.77
CA GLN A 25 3.57 8.06 1.01
C GLN A 25 4.16 6.68 1.28
N VAL A 26 3.45 5.91 2.10
CA VAL A 26 3.73 4.50 2.36
C VAL A 26 2.50 3.68 2.04
N VAL A 27 2.68 2.61 1.28
CA VAL A 27 1.68 1.56 1.15
C VAL A 27 1.98 0.47 2.16
N ILE A 28 0.94 -0.07 2.79
CA ILE A 28 1.02 -1.28 3.61
C ILE A 28 0.11 -2.35 3.02
N ALA A 29 0.55 -3.60 3.10
CA ALA A 29 -0.18 -4.74 2.59
C ALA A 29 -0.07 -5.94 3.55
N GLY A 30 -1.14 -6.72 3.60
CA GLY A 30 -1.26 -7.94 4.39
C GLY A 30 -2.62 -8.58 4.14
N ARG A 31 -2.94 -9.64 4.87
CA ARG A 31 -4.20 -10.39 4.66
C ARG A 31 -5.46 -9.54 4.84
N ASN A 32 -5.42 -8.62 5.80
CA ASN A 32 -6.58 -7.83 6.19
C ASN A 32 -6.41 -6.32 5.93
N VAL A 33 -5.26 -5.91 5.42
CA VAL A 33 -4.92 -4.50 5.27
C VAL A 33 -4.30 -4.31 3.90
N PHE A 34 -4.85 -3.37 3.14
CA PHE A 34 -4.20 -2.89 1.94
C PHE A 34 -4.55 -1.41 1.80
N LYS A 35 -3.63 -0.57 2.27
CA LYS A 35 -3.89 0.86 2.48
C LYS A 35 -2.68 1.68 2.10
N ILE A 36 -2.93 2.92 1.72
CA ILE A 36 -1.91 3.94 1.43
C ILE A 36 -2.07 5.04 2.46
N PHE A 37 -0.95 5.43 3.07
CA PHE A 37 -0.87 6.54 3.99
C PHE A 37 0.03 7.62 3.41
N SER A 38 -0.41 8.87 3.47
CA SER A 38 0.47 10.02 3.33
C SER A 38 1.21 10.24 4.65
N ILE A 39 2.50 10.53 4.55
CA ILE A 39 3.39 10.76 5.68
C ILE A 39 3.37 12.25 5.98
N GLY A 40 2.63 12.64 7.02
CA GLY A 40 2.58 14.00 7.52
C GLY A 40 3.72 14.30 8.50
N GLU A 41 3.68 15.51 9.07
CA GLU A 41 4.65 15.95 10.07
C GLU A 41 4.46 15.26 11.43
N ASP A 42 3.20 15.05 11.84
CA ASP A 42 2.84 14.51 13.15
C ASP A 42 2.12 13.15 13.09
N GLU A 43 1.56 12.78 11.93
CA GLU A 43 0.73 11.60 11.77
C GLU A 43 0.76 10.99 10.35
N PHE A 44 0.28 9.75 10.26
CA PHE A 44 -0.03 9.10 8.99
C PHE A 44 -1.49 9.36 8.63
N LEU A 45 -1.73 9.93 7.44
CA LEU A 45 -3.08 10.20 6.93
C LEU A 45 -3.48 9.10 5.95
N GLU A 46 -4.55 8.35 6.23
CA GLU A 46 -5.07 7.36 5.30
C GLU A 46 -5.54 8.06 4.01
N SER A 47 -4.84 7.81 2.90
CA SER A 47 -5.16 8.39 1.60
C SER A 47 -6.08 7.48 0.79
N CYS A 48 -5.88 6.16 0.90
CA CYS A 48 -6.68 5.19 0.16
C CYS A 48 -6.74 3.83 0.88
N ASN A 49 -7.92 3.21 0.88
CA ASN A 49 -8.11 1.84 1.34
C ASN A 49 -8.51 0.95 0.17
N LEU A 50 -7.55 0.15 -0.29
CA LEU A 50 -7.65 -0.68 -1.47
C LEU A 50 -8.42 -1.97 -1.23
N ARG A 51 -8.73 -2.29 0.03
CA ARG A 51 -9.59 -3.43 0.38
C ARG A 51 -11.07 -3.17 0.06
N VAL A 52 -11.49 -1.92 -0.12
CA VAL A 52 -12.92 -1.53 -0.28
C VAL A 52 -13.41 -1.64 -1.74
N GLY A 53 -12.65 -2.29 -2.63
CA GLY A 53 -12.97 -2.48 -4.05
C GLY A 53 -13.72 -3.78 -4.38
N LYS A 54 -14.25 -3.87 -5.61
CA LYS A 54 -14.98 -5.03 -6.17
C LYS A 54 -14.06 -6.26 -6.27
N ASN A 55 -13.87 -7.00 -5.18
CA ASN A 55 -13.56 -8.45 -5.11
C ASN A 55 -13.17 -8.81 -3.66
N LEU A 56 -14.17 -8.80 -2.77
CA LEU A 56 -14.02 -9.09 -1.34
C LEU A 56 -13.67 -10.57 -1.03
N ASN A 57 -13.64 -11.43 -2.04
CA ASN A 57 -13.43 -12.88 -1.91
C ASN A 57 -12.11 -13.32 -2.54
N LEU A 58 -11.07 -12.51 -2.37
CA LEU A 58 -9.72 -12.94 -2.70
C LEU A 58 -9.00 -13.10 -1.37
N ASN A 59 -8.65 -14.34 -1.07
CA ASN A 59 -7.85 -14.74 0.09
C ASN A 59 -6.38 -14.32 -0.14
N PHE A 60 -6.18 -13.08 -0.60
CA PHE A 60 -4.89 -12.56 -0.97
C PHE A 60 -4.06 -12.36 0.29
N SER A 61 -3.01 -13.16 0.41
CA SER A 61 -1.87 -12.80 1.25
C SER A 61 -0.92 -12.01 0.37
N SER A 62 -0.99 -10.69 0.46
CA SER A 62 0.06 -9.84 -0.08
C SER A 62 1.30 -10.05 0.78
N ASN A 63 2.26 -10.80 0.24
CA ASN A 63 3.54 -11.04 0.90
C ASN A 63 4.55 -9.95 0.56
N ASP A 64 4.32 -9.23 -0.54
CA ASP A 64 5.14 -8.09 -0.95
C ASP A 64 4.29 -7.02 -1.67
N VAL A 65 4.79 -5.77 -1.70
CA VAL A 65 4.15 -4.63 -2.34
C VAL A 65 5.19 -3.67 -2.89
N ALA A 66 4.95 -3.14 -4.09
CA ALA A 66 5.85 -2.19 -4.72
C ALA A 66 5.08 -1.07 -5.45
N TRP A 67 5.67 0.12 -5.47
CA TRP A 67 5.23 1.19 -6.36
C TRP A 67 5.76 0.91 -7.77
N ASN A 68 4.89 1.05 -8.77
CA ASN A 68 5.31 1.05 -10.17
C ASN A 68 6.09 2.34 -10.44
N VAL A 69 7.24 2.20 -11.08
CA VAL A 69 8.13 3.32 -11.44
C VAL A 69 7.61 4.15 -12.61
N ILE A 70 6.57 3.68 -13.30
CA ILE A 70 5.92 4.37 -14.40
C ILE A 70 4.76 5.19 -13.82
N GLU A 71 4.94 6.50 -13.74
CA GLU A 71 3.82 7.43 -13.55
C GLU A 71 2.90 7.33 -14.78
N ASP A 72 1.60 7.05 -14.56
CA ASP A 72 0.60 7.15 -15.63
C ASP A 72 0.62 8.60 -16.17
N ALA A 73 0.25 8.82 -17.44
CA ALA A 73 0.24 10.12 -18.12
C ALA A 73 -0.60 11.21 -17.41
N ARG A 74 -1.31 10.84 -16.33
CA ARG A 74 -2.09 11.68 -15.43
C ARG A 74 -1.37 12.04 -14.12
N GLY A 75 -0.09 11.70 -13.97
CA GLY A 75 0.71 11.95 -12.76
C GLY A 75 0.34 11.08 -11.56
N ARG A 76 -0.29 9.91 -11.80
CA ARG A 76 -0.67 8.97 -10.73
C ARG A 76 0.32 7.82 -10.72
N SER A 77 0.83 7.48 -9.54
CA SER A 77 1.67 6.30 -9.36
C SER A 77 0.79 5.05 -9.36
N LEU A 78 1.14 4.04 -10.16
CA LEU A 78 0.46 2.75 -10.10
C LEU A 78 1.05 1.94 -8.95
N LEU A 79 0.21 1.39 -8.07
CA LEU A 79 0.66 0.43 -7.07
C LEU A 79 0.52 -0.99 -7.62
N ARG A 80 1.53 -1.82 -7.40
CA ARG A 80 1.51 -3.25 -7.70
C ARG A 80 1.69 -4.04 -6.41
N ALA A 81 0.71 -4.85 -6.04
CA ALA A 81 0.87 -5.85 -5.00
C ALA A 81 1.29 -7.20 -5.61
N LEU A 82 2.22 -7.89 -4.96
CA LEU A 82 2.61 -9.25 -5.29
C LEU A 82 2.04 -10.20 -4.22
N ALA A 83 0.97 -10.91 -4.57
CA ALA A 83 0.49 -12.03 -3.77
C ALA A 83 1.26 -13.29 -4.16
N VAL A 84 2.13 -13.77 -3.26
CA VAL A 84 2.90 -15.01 -3.49
C VAL A 84 2.19 -16.16 -2.80
N GLU A 85 1.32 -16.84 -3.54
CA GLU A 85 1.11 -18.30 -3.55
C GLU A 85 -0.13 -18.58 -4.44
N LEU A 86 0.05 -19.36 -5.51
CA LEU A 86 -0.98 -19.82 -6.47
C LEU A 86 -1.45 -18.82 -7.56
N GLY A 87 -0.51 -18.22 -8.29
CA GLY A 87 -0.68 -18.08 -9.75
C GLY A 87 -1.59 -17.02 -10.36
N CYS A 88 -1.98 -15.94 -9.65
CA CYS A 88 -2.71 -14.78 -10.19
C CYS A 88 -2.64 -13.64 -9.14
N LEU A 89 -2.49 -12.33 -9.40
CA LEU A 89 -2.54 -11.45 -10.57
C LEU A 89 -1.61 -10.25 -10.27
N HIS A 90 -0.94 -9.70 -11.28
CA HIS A 90 -0.43 -8.33 -11.22
C HIS A 90 -1.64 -7.37 -11.25
N GLU A 91 -2.27 -7.11 -10.11
CA GLU A 91 -3.28 -6.05 -10.03
C GLU A 91 -2.57 -4.70 -10.00
N GLU A 92 -2.70 -3.96 -11.11
CA GLU A 92 -2.34 -2.55 -11.17
C GLU A 92 -3.46 -1.72 -10.56
N ILE A 93 -3.17 -1.08 -9.44
CA ILE A 93 -4.13 -0.22 -8.75
C ILE A 93 -3.71 1.22 -8.99
N CYS A 94 -4.56 1.98 -9.71
CA CYS A 94 -4.44 3.43 -9.85
C CYS A 94 -4.84 4.10 -8.53
N THR A 95 -3.91 4.85 -7.94
CA THR A 95 -4.14 5.69 -6.76
C THR A 95 -4.56 7.09 -7.16
#